data_AF-A0A3Q9C2I0-F1
#
_entry.id   AF-A0A3Q9C2I0-F1
#
_cell.length_a   1.000
_cell.length_b   1.000
_cell.length_c   1.000
_cell.angle_alpha   90.00
_cell.angle_beta   90.00
_cell.angle_gamma   90.00
#
_symmetry.space_group_name_H-M   'P 1'
#
loop_
_entity.id
_entity.type
_entity.pdbx_description
1 polymer ?
#
loop_
_entity_poly.entity_id
_entity_poly.type
_entity_poly.pdbx_seq_one_letter_code
_entity_poly.pdbx_strand_id
1 'polypeptide(L)'
;MNVIGLGGWIGGWIALLGLSLQTPGWAVWVCMPYFIYGAYRALTQLRYFGPALWMLRILRTYPWQVTSDVRHGLTERPEVLGRQYGWFELPNPARADHRLPLVFAEHFRTGWWSRRMAPRAKPRLKADIETIWFAGDPRFVGLIAAPTSKGTSPRRLHIVEQKTDVRTGQRFADWGATPADIERGRQAGVLPVHH
;
A
#
# COMPACT_ATOMS: atom_id res chain seq x y z
N MET A 1 10.25 3.50 10.38
CA MET A 1 11.53 2.87 10.67
C MET A 1 12.44 3.97 11.20
N ASN A 2 13.07 3.79 12.36
CA ASN A 2 13.90 4.86 12.93
C ASN A 2 15.06 5.15 11.97
N VAL A 3 15.12 6.37 11.45
CA VAL A 3 16.20 6.86 10.57
C VAL A 3 17.57 6.63 11.22
N ILE A 4 17.63 6.76 12.54
CA ILE A 4 18.80 6.45 13.39
C ILE A 4 19.23 4.98 13.26
N GLY A 5 18.28 4.05 13.20
CA GLY A 5 18.59 2.63 13.04
C GLY A 5 19.09 2.28 11.64
N LEU A 6 18.65 3.02 10.62
CA LEU A 6 19.18 2.90 9.25
C LEU A 6 20.61 3.49 9.17
N GLY A 7 20.82 4.68 9.75
CA GLY A 7 22.13 5.34 9.80
C GLY A 7 23.17 4.51 10.57
N GLY A 8 22.81 4.01 11.75
CA GLY A 8 23.68 3.12 12.53
C GLY A 8 24.00 1.81 11.80
N TRP A 9 23.06 1.28 11.02
CA TRP A 9 23.30 0.09 10.19
C TRP A 9 24.29 0.36 9.05
N ILE A 10 24.12 1.46 8.32
CA ILE A 10 25.03 1.86 7.23
C ILE A 10 26.43 2.14 7.78
N GLY A 11 26.53 2.88 8.90
CA GLY A 11 27.79 3.16 9.57
C GLY A 11 28.50 1.88 10.05
N GLY A 12 27.75 0.96 10.67
CA GLY A 12 28.28 -0.34 11.09
C GLY A 12 28.80 -1.17 9.91
N TRP A 13 28.13 -1.10 8.77
CA TRP A 13 28.57 -1.76 7.53
C TRP A 13 29.89 -1.22 6.99
N ILE A 14 30.03 0.10 6.94
CA ILE A 14 31.26 0.77 6.48
C ILE A 14 32.42 0.43 7.43
N ALA A 15 32.18 0.44 8.75
CA ALA A 15 33.18 0.05 9.74
C ALA A 15 33.61 -1.41 9.60
N LEU A 16 32.65 -2.33 9.40
CA LEU A 16 32.93 -3.75 9.14
C LEU A 16 33.74 -3.95 7.84
N LEU A 17 33.42 -3.19 6.79
CA LEU A 17 34.18 -3.21 5.53
C LEU A 17 35.63 -2.75 5.76
N GLY A 18 35.82 -1.61 6.45
CA GLY A 18 37.14 -1.09 6.78
C GLY A 18 37.96 -2.05 7.64
N LEU A 19 37.33 -2.70 8.63
CA LEU A 19 37.98 -3.70 9.46
C LEU A 19 38.40 -4.92 8.63
N SER A 20 37.50 -5.42 7.76
CA SER A 20 37.76 -6.60 6.93
C SER A 20 38.95 -6.42 5.97
N LEU A 21 39.18 -5.19 5.48
CA LEU A 21 40.29 -4.84 4.59
C LEU A 21 41.65 -4.77 5.31
N GLN A 22 41.65 -4.53 6.63
CA GLN A 22 42.88 -4.45 7.44
C GLN A 22 43.20 -5.74 8.20
N THR A 23 42.26 -6.68 8.26
CA THR A 23 42.41 -7.95 8.97
C THR A 23 42.87 -9.11 8.08
N PRO A 24 43.52 -10.14 8.65
CA PRO A 24 43.93 -11.33 7.90
C PRO A 24 42.73 -12.04 7.25
N GLY A 25 42.98 -12.77 6.15
CA GLY A 25 41.91 -13.36 5.32
C GLY A 25 40.88 -14.26 6.04
N TRP A 26 41.21 -14.80 7.22
CA TRP A 26 40.26 -15.55 8.04
C TRP A 26 39.13 -14.67 8.62
N ALA A 27 39.42 -13.40 8.91
CA ALA A 27 38.44 -12.46 9.48
C ALA A 27 37.36 -12.05 8.46
N VAL A 28 37.67 -12.11 7.16
CA VAL A 28 36.69 -11.92 6.08
C VAL A 28 35.59 -12.97 6.17
N TRP A 29 35.93 -14.22 6.52
CA TRP A 29 34.94 -15.28 6.69
C TRP A 29 34.01 -15.07 7.87
N VAL A 30 34.50 -14.43 8.95
CA VAL A 30 33.66 -14.04 10.11
C VAL A 30 32.72 -12.88 9.74
N CYS A 31 33.18 -11.96 8.89
CA CYS A 31 32.38 -10.81 8.44
C CYS A 31 31.40 -11.18 7.33
N MET A 32 31.64 -12.26 6.57
CA MET A 32 30.85 -12.67 5.41
C MET A 32 29.35 -12.84 5.69
N PRO A 33 28.92 -13.53 6.77
CA PRO A 33 27.50 -13.63 7.11
C PRO A 33 26.83 -12.27 7.33
N TYR A 34 27.54 -11.30 7.91
CA TYR A 34 27.03 -9.94 8.12
C TYR A 34 26.91 -9.19 6.79
N PHE A 35 27.85 -9.39 5.86
CA PHE A 35 27.79 -8.83 4.52
C PHE A 35 26.63 -9.42 3.71
N ILE A 36 26.40 -10.73 3.77
CA ILE A 36 25.28 -11.37 3.10
C ILE A 36 23.96 -10.88 3.68
N TYR A 37 23.82 -10.90 5.01
CA TYR A 37 22.60 -10.48 5.68
C TYR A 37 22.28 -9.00 5.43
N GLY A 38 23.28 -8.13 5.45
CA GLY A 38 23.07 -6.71 5.18
C GLY A 38 22.77 -6.39 3.73
N ALA A 39 23.39 -7.08 2.77
CA ALA A 39 23.02 -6.94 1.36
C ALA A 39 21.56 -7.39 1.13
N TYR A 40 21.17 -8.53 1.72
CA TYR A 40 19.79 -8.99 1.72
C TYR A 40 18.83 -7.96 2.33
N ARG A 41 19.18 -7.38 3.48
CA ARG A 41 18.38 -6.34 4.13
C ARG A 41 18.30 -5.07 3.27
N ALA A 42 19.39 -4.64 2.64
CA ALA A 42 19.40 -3.48 1.76
C ALA A 42 18.49 -3.68 0.54
N LEU A 43 18.57 -4.84 -0.11
CA LEU A 43 17.70 -5.18 -1.24
C LEU A 43 16.21 -5.24 -0.84
N THR A 44 15.90 -5.86 0.31
CA THR A 44 14.51 -5.91 0.81
C THR A 44 13.98 -4.53 1.19
N GLN A 45 14.84 -3.65 1.73
CA GLN A 45 14.50 -2.26 2.03
C GLN A 45 14.30 -1.43 0.75
N LEU A 46 15.18 -1.57 -0.23
CA LEU A 46 15.10 -0.86 -1.50
C LEU A 46 13.78 -1.16 -2.23
N ARG A 47 13.33 -2.41 -2.19
CA ARG A 47 12.01 -2.81 -2.70
C ARG A 47 10.84 -2.09 -2.03
N TYR A 48 10.99 -1.65 -0.78
CA TYR A 48 9.95 -0.89 -0.07
C TYR A 48 9.90 0.59 -0.47
N PHE A 49 10.99 1.16 -0.99
CA PHE A 49 11.02 2.58 -1.37
C PHE A 49 10.02 2.91 -2.49
N GLY A 50 9.86 2.03 -3.49
CA GLY A 50 8.92 2.25 -4.59
C GLY A 50 7.48 2.47 -4.10
N PRO A 51 6.87 1.49 -3.40
CA PRO A 51 5.55 1.66 -2.81
C PRO A 51 5.48 2.85 -1.84
N ALA A 52 6.50 3.07 -1.00
CA ALA A 52 6.50 4.19 -0.05
C ALA A 52 6.46 5.56 -0.74
N LEU A 53 7.21 5.74 -1.83
CA LEU A 53 7.17 6.95 -2.66
C LEU A 53 5.81 7.10 -3.34
N TRP A 54 5.22 5.99 -3.81
CA TRP A 54 3.89 6.02 -4.39
C TRP A 54 2.82 6.44 -3.37
N MET A 55 2.85 5.89 -2.16
CA MET A 55 1.99 6.30 -1.05
C MET A 55 2.14 7.80 -0.76
N LEU A 56 3.37 8.32 -0.75
CA LEU A 56 3.63 9.74 -0.54
C LEU A 56 3.07 10.62 -1.66
N ARG A 57 3.15 10.17 -2.93
CA ARG A 57 2.54 10.88 -4.07
C ARG A 57 1.04 10.95 -3.92
N ILE A 58 0.38 9.83 -3.60
CA ILE A 58 -1.07 9.79 -3.35
C ILE A 58 -1.45 10.78 -2.23
N LEU A 59 -0.71 10.78 -1.12
CA LEU A 59 -0.96 11.67 0.02
C LEU A 59 -0.71 13.15 -0.27
N ARG A 60 0.16 13.48 -1.22
CA ARG A 60 0.38 14.86 -1.66
C ARG A 60 -0.76 15.36 -2.55
N THR A 61 -1.35 14.47 -3.34
CA THR A 61 -2.41 14.82 -4.29
C THR A 61 -3.79 14.80 -3.64
N TYR A 62 -4.05 13.86 -2.73
CA TYR A 62 -5.36 13.65 -2.13
C TYR A 62 -5.32 13.81 -0.60
N PRO A 63 -6.18 14.66 -0.01
CA PRO A 63 -6.27 14.78 1.43
C PRO A 63 -6.91 13.52 2.04
N TRP A 64 -6.62 13.29 3.32
CA TRP A 64 -7.29 12.24 4.10
C TRP A 64 -8.78 12.55 4.27
N GLN A 65 -9.60 11.53 4.04
CA GLN A 65 -11.04 11.52 4.29
C GLN A 65 -11.37 10.35 5.21
N VAL A 66 -12.24 10.56 6.18
CA VAL A 66 -12.69 9.49 7.07
C VAL A 66 -13.99 8.93 6.49
N THR A 67 -13.99 7.64 6.17
CA THR A 67 -15.16 6.94 5.65
C THR A 67 -15.57 5.86 6.63
N SER A 68 -16.82 5.94 7.10
CA SER A 68 -17.48 4.94 7.93
C SER A 68 -18.39 4.04 7.11
N ASP A 69 -18.74 2.87 7.65
CA ASP A 69 -19.64 1.88 7.02
C ASP A 69 -19.13 1.40 5.64
N VAL A 70 -17.82 1.14 5.57
CA VAL A 70 -17.20 0.63 4.36
C VAL A 70 -17.40 -0.88 4.28
N ARG A 71 -18.16 -1.30 3.25
CA ARG A 71 -18.35 -2.72 2.94
C ARG A 71 -17.01 -3.31 2.51
N HIS A 72 -16.70 -4.48 3.04
CA HIS A 72 -15.43 -5.15 2.80
C HIS A 72 -15.62 -6.65 2.64
N GLY A 73 -14.67 -7.30 1.99
CA GLY A 73 -14.68 -8.73 1.84
C GLY A 73 -13.36 -9.31 1.38
N LEU A 74 -13.22 -10.62 1.56
CA LEU A 74 -12.10 -11.42 1.06
C LEU A 74 -12.48 -12.33 -0.10
N THR A 75 -13.78 -12.50 -0.34
CA THR A 75 -14.27 -13.32 -1.45
C THR A 75 -13.88 -12.68 -2.77
N GLU A 76 -13.47 -13.52 -3.70
CA GLU A 76 -13.16 -13.09 -5.05
C GLU A 76 -14.40 -12.51 -5.72
N ARG A 77 -14.29 -11.27 -6.21
CA ARG A 77 -15.32 -10.64 -7.03
C ARG A 77 -15.07 -10.98 -8.50
N PRO A 78 -16.09 -11.44 -9.25
CA PRO A 78 -15.95 -11.75 -10.67
C PRO A 78 -15.67 -10.51 -11.53
N GLU A 79 -16.04 -9.32 -11.03
CA GLU A 79 -15.86 -8.03 -11.71
C GLU A 79 -14.41 -7.51 -11.67
N VAL A 80 -13.55 -8.06 -10.80
CA VAL A 80 -12.18 -7.60 -10.57
C VAL A 80 -11.21 -8.46 -11.35
N LEU A 81 -10.38 -7.84 -12.19
CA LEU A 81 -9.33 -8.54 -12.92
C LEU A 81 -8.07 -8.78 -12.06
N GLY A 82 -7.60 -10.03 -12.11
CA GLY A 82 -6.31 -10.42 -11.55
C GLY A 82 -6.39 -10.80 -10.06
N ARG A 83 -5.24 -10.70 -9.39
CA ARG A 83 -5.11 -11.13 -7.99
C ARG A 83 -5.78 -10.10 -7.07
N GLN A 84 -6.69 -10.58 -6.24
CA GLN A 84 -7.38 -9.79 -5.22
C GLN A 84 -7.12 -10.41 -3.84
N TYR A 85 -6.53 -9.61 -2.94
CA TYR A 85 -6.23 -10.05 -1.56
C TYR A 85 -7.20 -9.45 -0.53
N GLY A 86 -8.40 -9.08 -1.00
CA GLY A 86 -9.46 -8.39 -0.27
C GLY A 86 -9.87 -7.11 -0.98
N TRP A 87 -11.07 -6.62 -0.67
CA TRP A 87 -11.65 -5.44 -1.29
C TRP A 87 -12.41 -4.57 -0.28
N PHE A 88 -12.51 -3.29 -0.61
CA PHE A 88 -13.34 -2.28 0.06
C PHE A 88 -14.21 -1.58 -0.98
N GLU A 89 -15.50 -1.43 -0.70
CA GLU A 89 -16.40 -0.64 -1.54
C GLU A 89 -16.47 0.81 -1.05
N LEU A 90 -16.01 1.73 -1.89
CA LEU A 90 -16.01 3.16 -1.61
C LEU A 90 -16.97 3.89 -2.56
N PRO A 91 -17.66 4.95 -2.11
CA PRO A 91 -18.59 5.71 -2.95
C PRO A 91 -17.83 6.44 -4.07
N ASN A 92 -18.39 6.47 -5.27
CA ASN A 92 -17.85 7.23 -6.37
C ASN A 92 -18.07 8.73 -6.12
N PRO A 93 -17.02 9.58 -6.15
CA PRO A 93 -17.16 11.03 -5.94
C PRO A 93 -18.09 11.72 -6.94
N ALA A 94 -18.24 11.18 -8.16
CA ALA A 94 -19.15 11.73 -9.17
C ALA A 94 -20.59 11.21 -9.05
N ARG A 95 -20.79 10.06 -8.38
CA ARG A 95 -22.10 9.42 -8.19
C ARG A 95 -22.11 8.70 -6.85
N ALA A 96 -22.57 9.37 -5.80
CA ALA A 96 -22.56 8.84 -4.43
C ALA A 96 -23.31 7.49 -4.28
N ASP A 97 -24.32 7.26 -5.11
CA ASP A 97 -25.10 6.01 -5.12
C ASP A 97 -24.33 4.82 -5.72
N HIS A 98 -23.25 5.08 -6.46
CA HIS A 98 -22.44 4.04 -7.09
C HIS A 98 -21.21 3.76 -6.24
N ARG A 99 -21.11 2.55 -5.70
CA ARG A 99 -19.94 2.10 -4.92
C ARG A 99 -18.99 1.30 -5.80
N LEU A 100 -17.71 1.64 -5.76
CA LEU A 100 -16.65 1.01 -6.54
C LEU A 100 -15.77 0.10 -5.65
N PRO A 101 -15.51 -1.15 -6.07
CA PRO A 101 -14.68 -2.08 -5.31
C PRO A 101 -13.19 -1.83 -5.54
N LEU A 102 -12.53 -1.23 -4.56
CA LEU A 102 -11.07 -1.09 -4.52
C LEU A 102 -10.43 -2.34 -3.92
N VAL A 103 -9.42 -2.89 -4.59
CA VAL A 103 -8.80 -4.17 -4.21
C VAL A 103 -7.35 -4.03 -3.78
N PHE A 104 -6.93 -4.94 -2.90
CA PHE A 104 -5.52 -5.13 -2.60
C PHE A 104 -4.85 -5.87 -3.77
N ALA A 105 -4.10 -5.14 -4.58
CA ALA A 105 -3.33 -5.69 -5.70
C ALA A 105 -2.18 -6.63 -5.25
N GLU A 106 -1.63 -6.40 -4.05
CA GLU A 106 -0.49 -7.14 -3.51
C GLU A 106 -0.85 -7.87 -2.22
N HIS A 107 -0.26 -9.05 -2.01
CA HIS A 107 -0.40 -9.80 -0.76
C HIS A 107 0.47 -9.23 0.38
N PHE A 108 1.48 -8.44 0.04
CA PHE A 108 2.49 -8.05 1.00
C PHE A 108 1.91 -7.14 2.09
N ARG A 109 1.94 -7.60 3.35
CA ARG A 109 1.41 -6.90 4.54
C ARG A 109 -0.12 -6.74 4.60
N THR A 110 -0.88 -7.43 3.76
CA THR A 110 -2.36 -7.49 3.89
C THR A 110 -2.82 -8.37 5.05
N GLY A 111 -1.94 -9.18 5.66
CA GLY A 111 -2.30 -10.11 6.73
C GLY A 111 -3.02 -9.49 7.94
N TRP A 112 -2.76 -8.22 8.27
CA TRP A 112 -3.51 -7.53 9.34
C TRP A 112 -4.94 -7.19 8.91
N TRP A 113 -5.11 -6.79 7.64
CA TRP A 113 -6.38 -6.46 7.00
C TRP A 113 -7.23 -7.71 6.76
N SER A 114 -6.65 -8.76 6.18
CA SER A 114 -7.36 -10.01 5.90
C SER A 114 -7.90 -10.68 7.16
N ARG A 115 -7.17 -10.66 8.28
CA ARG A 115 -7.69 -11.19 9.56
C ARG A 115 -8.94 -10.46 10.05
N ARG A 116 -9.12 -9.19 9.70
CA ARG A 116 -10.28 -8.37 10.10
C ARG A 116 -11.42 -8.47 9.13
N MET A 117 -11.12 -8.64 7.84
CA MET A 117 -12.10 -8.88 6.80
C MET A 117 -12.66 -10.31 6.79
N ALA A 118 -12.01 -11.24 7.49
CA ALA A 118 -12.44 -12.63 7.51
C ALA A 118 -13.93 -12.74 7.90
N PRO A 119 -14.74 -13.56 7.19
CA PRO A 119 -16.17 -13.68 7.49
C PRO A 119 -16.45 -14.00 8.97
N ARG A 120 -15.59 -14.84 9.56
CA ARG A 120 -15.61 -15.30 10.96
C ARG A 120 -14.80 -14.44 11.93
N ALA A 121 -14.31 -13.26 11.52
CA ALA A 121 -13.59 -12.36 12.41
C ALA A 121 -14.49 -11.90 13.57
N LYS A 122 -13.92 -11.82 14.78
CA LYS A 122 -14.65 -11.32 15.97
C LYS A 122 -15.17 -9.90 15.71
N PRO A 123 -16.37 -9.51 16.23
CA PRO A 123 -16.94 -8.18 16.01
C PRO A 123 -15.97 -7.03 16.34
N ARG A 124 -15.22 -7.17 17.44
CA ARG A 124 -14.18 -6.19 17.83
C ARG A 124 -13.10 -5.97 16.76
N LEU A 125 -12.74 -7.02 16.02
CA LEU A 125 -11.77 -6.92 14.93
C LEU A 125 -12.36 -6.28 13.67
N LYS A 126 -13.66 -6.48 13.42
CA LYS A 126 -14.39 -5.83 12.33
C LYS A 126 -14.61 -4.34 12.59
N ALA A 127 -14.86 -3.96 13.85
CA ALA A 127 -14.98 -2.56 14.26
C ALA A 127 -13.71 -1.74 13.95
N ASP A 128 -12.52 -2.35 14.04
CA ASP A 128 -11.25 -1.69 13.68
C ASP A 128 -11.18 -1.25 12.19
N ILE A 129 -12.01 -1.82 11.31
CA ILE A 129 -12.04 -1.53 9.86
C ILE A 129 -13.40 -1.01 9.39
N GLU A 130 -14.35 -0.80 10.30
CA GLU A 130 -15.65 -0.19 10.01
C GLU A 130 -15.49 1.28 9.62
N THR A 131 -14.54 1.95 10.27
CA THR A 131 -14.09 3.29 9.90
C THR A 131 -12.67 3.20 9.35
N ILE A 132 -12.47 3.71 8.14
CA ILE A 132 -11.16 3.78 7.51
C ILE A 132 -10.84 5.22 7.12
N TRP A 133 -9.56 5.52 7.09
CA TRP A 133 -9.02 6.74 6.51
C TRP A 133 -8.68 6.42 5.06
N PHE A 134 -9.22 7.18 4.13
CA PHE A 134 -8.99 7.02 2.70
C PHE A 134 -8.41 8.31 2.12
N ALA A 135 -7.37 8.19 1.29
CA ALA A 135 -6.81 9.28 0.52
C ALA A 135 -6.59 8.80 -0.91
N GLY A 136 -7.34 9.34 -1.86
CA GLY A 136 -7.27 8.90 -3.25
C GLY A 136 -8.54 9.20 -4.01
N ASP A 137 -8.67 8.56 -5.16
CA ASP A 137 -9.89 8.55 -5.96
C ASP A 137 -10.30 7.09 -6.20
N PRO A 138 -11.47 6.64 -5.70
CA PRO A 138 -11.92 5.25 -5.84
C PRO A 138 -12.04 4.76 -7.29
N ARG A 139 -12.06 5.67 -8.26
CA ARG A 139 -12.09 5.35 -9.69
C ARG A 139 -10.74 4.87 -10.22
N PHE A 140 -9.65 5.10 -9.50
CA PHE A 140 -8.30 4.81 -9.97
C PHE A 140 -7.47 4.07 -8.91
N VAL A 141 -7.17 4.76 -7.81
CA VAL A 141 -6.28 4.31 -6.75
C VAL A 141 -6.59 5.06 -5.47
N GLY A 142 -6.35 4.43 -4.34
CA GLY A 142 -6.25 5.16 -3.10
C GLY A 142 -5.38 4.49 -2.07
N LEU A 143 -5.13 5.25 -1.02
CA LEU A 143 -4.44 4.83 0.16
C LEU A 143 -5.46 4.69 1.28
N ILE A 144 -5.56 3.50 1.84
CA ILE A 144 -6.35 3.25 3.04
C ILE A 144 -5.47 3.12 4.26
N ALA A 145 -6.00 3.54 5.39
CA ALA A 145 -5.40 3.34 6.69
C ALA A 145 -6.49 3.05 7.73
N ALA A 146 -6.15 2.21 8.70
CA ALA A 146 -7.01 1.99 9.86
C ALA A 146 -6.69 3.06 10.92
N PRO A 147 -7.69 3.57 11.64
CA PRO A 147 -7.44 4.46 12.76
C PRO A 147 -6.62 3.77 13.86
N THR A 148 -5.85 4.54 14.62
CA THR A 148 -5.33 4.04 15.91
C THR A 148 -6.48 3.74 16.88
N SER A 149 -6.20 3.01 17.96
CA SER A 149 -7.21 2.77 19.01
C SER A 149 -7.77 4.04 19.65
N LYS A 150 -7.11 5.19 19.45
CA LYS A 150 -7.55 6.52 19.88
C LYS A 150 -8.23 7.32 18.76
N GLY A 151 -8.31 6.80 17.54
CA GLY A 151 -8.90 7.47 16.38
C GLY A 151 -8.09 8.61 15.78
N THR A 152 -6.99 9.03 16.44
CA THR A 152 -6.31 10.32 16.16
C THR A 152 -5.31 10.28 15.01
N SER A 153 -5.00 9.11 14.44
CA SER A 153 -4.01 9.03 13.35
C SER A 153 -4.17 7.79 12.48
N PRO A 154 -3.84 7.90 11.17
CA PRO A 154 -3.85 6.77 10.25
C PRO A 154 -2.67 5.82 10.56
N ARG A 155 -2.98 4.53 10.71
CA ARG A 155 -2.01 3.43 10.84
C ARG A 155 -2.30 2.35 9.79
N ARG A 156 -1.32 1.45 9.61
CA ARG A 156 -1.46 0.27 8.71
C ARG A 156 -1.78 0.66 7.26
N LEU A 157 -1.16 1.73 6.79
CA LEU A 157 -1.33 2.25 5.44
C LEU A 157 -1.13 1.17 4.38
N HIS A 158 -2.04 1.12 3.41
CA HIS A 158 -1.96 0.19 2.29
C HIS A 158 -2.57 0.82 1.04
N ILE A 159 -1.95 0.57 -0.11
CA ILE A 159 -2.49 1.00 -1.39
C ILE A 159 -3.58 0.01 -1.81
N VAL A 160 -4.67 0.55 -2.33
CA VAL A 160 -5.77 -0.18 -2.96
C VAL A 160 -6.00 0.39 -4.35
N GLU A 161 -6.25 -0.48 -5.31
CA GLU A 161 -6.34 -0.14 -6.73
C GLU A 161 -7.71 -0.53 -7.27
N GLN A 162 -8.22 0.26 -8.22
CA GLN A 162 -9.41 -0.10 -8.98
C GLN A 162 -8.98 -1.04 -10.12
N LYS A 163 -9.38 -2.31 -10.03
CA LYS A 163 -9.05 -3.35 -11.03
C LYS A 163 -10.26 -3.91 -11.77
N THR A 164 -11.39 -3.20 -11.73
CA THR A 164 -12.58 -3.57 -12.49
C THR A 164 -12.30 -3.46 -13.99
N ASP A 165 -12.82 -4.42 -14.76
CA ASP A 165 -12.53 -4.66 -16.16
C ASP A 165 -12.66 -3.40 -17.07
N VAL A 166 -11.54 -2.97 -17.66
CA VAL A 166 -11.50 -1.97 -18.74
C VAL A 166 -11.92 -2.60 -20.09
N ARG A 167 -11.93 -3.94 -20.22
CA ARG A 167 -12.36 -4.64 -21.46
C ARG A 167 -13.86 -4.59 -21.70
N THR A 168 -14.68 -4.25 -20.71
CA THR A 168 -16.10 -3.95 -20.94
C THR A 168 -16.31 -2.59 -21.62
N GLY A 169 -15.24 -1.89 -21.98
CA GLY A 169 -15.30 -0.58 -22.62
C GLY A 169 -15.58 0.57 -21.65
N GLN A 170 -15.70 0.28 -20.34
CA GLN A 170 -15.85 1.32 -19.32
C GLN A 170 -14.53 2.07 -19.14
N ARG A 171 -14.45 3.26 -19.72
CA ARG A 171 -13.36 4.21 -19.52
C ARG A 171 -13.56 4.89 -18.17
N PHE A 172 -12.50 5.43 -17.58
CA PHE A 172 -12.63 6.30 -16.40
C PHE A 172 -13.69 7.41 -16.58
N ALA A 173 -13.89 7.85 -17.82
CA ALA A 173 -14.94 8.77 -18.23
C ALA A 173 -16.38 8.26 -17.92
N ASP A 174 -16.63 6.96 -18.02
CA ASP A 174 -17.95 6.36 -17.73
C ASP A 174 -18.28 6.37 -16.23
N TRP A 175 -17.25 6.41 -15.39
CA TRP A 175 -17.37 6.67 -13.95
C TRP A 175 -17.39 8.17 -13.62
N GLY A 176 -17.51 9.03 -14.63
CA GLY A 176 -17.58 10.49 -14.49
C GLY A 176 -16.23 11.14 -14.20
N ALA A 177 -15.10 10.50 -14.54
CA ALA A 177 -13.80 11.13 -14.40
C ALA A 177 -13.61 12.24 -15.44
N THR A 178 -13.38 13.46 -14.94
CA THR A 178 -13.02 14.60 -15.78
C THR A 178 -11.55 14.50 -16.20
N PRO A 179 -11.13 15.22 -17.27
CA PRO A 179 -9.71 15.29 -17.64
C PRO A 179 -8.80 15.76 -16.48
N ALA A 180 -9.31 16.67 -15.63
CA ALA A 180 -8.60 17.11 -14.44
C ALA A 180 -8.43 16.00 -13.40
N ASP A 181 -9.40 15.09 -13.26
CA ASP A 181 -9.30 13.92 -12.38
C ASP A 181 -8.26 12.93 -12.88
N ILE A 182 -8.20 12.71 -14.19
CA ILE A 182 -7.22 11.84 -14.82
C ILE A 182 -5.80 12.40 -14.63
N GLU A 183 -5.61 13.71 -14.80
CA GLU A 183 -4.31 14.34 -14.57
C GLU A 183 -3.90 14.29 -13.09
N ARG A 184 -4.84 14.47 -12.15
CA ARG A 184 -4.57 14.24 -10.71
C ARG A 184 -4.19 12.79 -10.43
N GLY A 185 -4.89 11.83 -11.03
CA GLY A 185 -4.54 10.41 -10.95
C GLY A 185 -3.12 10.15 -11.45
N ARG A 186 -2.73 10.77 -12.58
CA ARG A 186 -1.37 10.69 -13.13
C ARG A 186 -0.32 11.27 -12.18
N GLN A 187 -0.59 12.41 -11.54
CA GLN A 187 0.29 12.98 -10.52
C GLN A 187 0.48 12.05 -9.32
N ALA A 188 -0.58 11.34 -8.94
CA ALA A 188 -0.57 10.31 -7.90
C ALA A 188 0.10 9.00 -8.34
N GLY A 189 0.58 8.89 -9.58
CA GLY A 189 1.30 7.72 -10.09
C GLY A 189 0.41 6.66 -10.74
N VAL A 190 -0.86 6.96 -11.01
CA VAL A 190 -1.71 6.08 -11.83
C VAL A 190 -1.23 6.17 -13.26
N LEU A 191 -0.77 5.04 -13.79
CA LEU A 191 -0.52 4.92 -15.22
C LEU A 191 -1.84 4.53 -15.88
N PRO A 192 -2.35 5.30 -16.86
CA PRO A 192 -3.42 4.80 -17.69
C PRO A 192 -2.93 3.50 -18.34
N VAL A 193 -3.73 2.45 -18.25
CA VAL A 193 -3.49 1.21 -18.98
C VAL A 193 -3.69 1.56 -20.45
N HIS A 194 -2.64 2.03 -21.11
CA HIS A 194 -2.60 2.13 -22.56
C HIS A 194 -2.64 0.71 -23.11
N HIS A 195 -3.69 0.41 -23.86
CA HIS A 195 -3.74 -0.69 -24.81
C HIS A 195 -2.60 -0.58 -25.82
#